data_AF-A0A926AE38-F1
#
_entry.id   AF-A0A926AE38-F1
#
_cell.length_a   1.000
_cell.length_b   1.000
_cell.length_c   1.000
_cell.angle_alpha   90.00
_cell.angle_beta   90.00
_cell.angle_gamma   90.00
#
_symmetry.space_group_name_H-M   'P 1'
#
loop_
_entity.id
_entity.type
_entity.pdbx_description
1 polymer ?
#
loop_
_entity_poly.entity_id
_entity_poly.type
_entity_poly.pdbx_seq_one_letter_code
_entity_poly.pdbx_strand_id
1 'polypeptide(L)'
;MSLMDMNRAFKKFGPAFGIALAAIILVGTFAGFGANILGGDPAGPAGTSPSATDTVATVGEAKVTRALLQNNLDRALQQQAMLGGAPPQPKPEEMDRYLVGMLDQVKQQQALAVSARAAGVTVSDSDIAAEREKVWQQERVGFAGSLGLPAAATDQEIDRAISSQDPGRNLAAIKEGIPSDALRIKLYQEGYQKKLRDQVQVDPALLKRTYNEVQVRHILINFGEKALPEAQAKAKAAKILAEIKSNPAKMAQLAKENSDDPGSKTKGGFYDWAPAAQYVPAFTEAALKAGVGKVYPDLVRVVQSNYSGFHIVKLEGERTPKSTVAPAKGAAAAPDGAAPTVGLPADFAKNQQKYVDEYRDKIASAQLQAAVAAALPSVKVEITDSALRAAQLQTEAQRGPDKKATDAKLTLALAELGKVAKDSPSANNVALQKAAILQQLGRDKEAITAYTEALKYRNLPEIHISLAQLYLKQKDTANAKEQLAEAQKLPIGDIQTQAGLSSLLTQAGDKDGAKKAMDKAMEMLKRQQMAQQSAMPAPPPPPAGEKPTSGG
;
A
#
# COMPACT_ATOMS: atom_id res chain seq x y z
N MET A 1 8.27 21.17 12.10
CA MET A 1 7.70 21.50 10.78
C MET A 1 6.23 21.87 11.01
N SER A 2 5.77 23.05 10.61
CA SER A 2 4.39 23.50 10.87
C SER A 2 3.39 22.76 9.95
N LEU A 3 2.12 22.61 10.36
CA LEU A 3 1.04 22.07 9.51
C LEU A 3 0.94 22.77 8.13
N MET A 4 1.39 24.04 8.05
CA MET A 4 1.46 24.80 6.80
C MET A 4 2.61 24.37 5.87
N ASP A 5 3.67 23.76 6.41
CA ASP A 5 4.81 23.25 5.63
C ASP A 5 4.55 21.83 5.10
N MET A 6 3.80 21.01 5.84
CA MET A 6 3.30 19.72 5.34
C MET A 6 2.36 19.90 4.14
N ASN A 7 1.47 20.90 4.17
CA ASN A 7 0.56 21.17 3.06
C ASN A 7 1.31 21.71 1.81
N ARG A 8 2.50 22.30 2.01
CA ARG A 8 3.39 22.77 0.93
C ARG A 8 4.22 21.63 0.34
N ALA A 9 4.63 20.66 1.15
CA ALA A 9 5.26 19.41 0.68
C ALA A 9 4.27 18.52 -0.08
N PHE A 10 3.02 18.42 0.37
CA PHE A 10 1.92 17.69 -0.30
C PHE A 10 1.51 18.30 -1.64
N LYS A 11 1.68 19.62 -1.82
CA LYS A 11 1.51 20.30 -3.11
C LYS A 11 2.69 20.10 -4.07
N LYS A 12 3.88 19.77 -3.56
CA LYS A 12 5.13 19.69 -4.34
C LYS A 12 5.42 18.26 -4.83
N PHE A 13 4.95 17.25 -4.12
CA PHE A 13 5.03 15.84 -4.51
C PHE A 13 3.61 15.29 -4.60
N GLY A 14 3.05 15.29 -5.80
CA GLY A 14 1.66 14.90 -6.06
C GLY A 14 1.34 13.42 -5.80
N PRO A 15 0.12 12.96 -6.15
CA PRO A 15 -0.49 11.66 -5.80
C PRO A 15 0.19 10.39 -6.35
N ALA A 16 1.41 10.48 -6.89
CA ALA A 16 2.19 9.36 -7.43
C ALA A 16 2.61 8.33 -6.36
N PHE A 17 2.56 8.67 -5.06
CA PHE A 17 2.99 7.79 -3.96
C PHE A 17 2.02 6.62 -3.70
N GLY A 18 0.75 6.71 -4.11
CA GLY A 18 -0.28 5.68 -3.87
C GLY A 18 -0.48 4.66 -5.00
N ILE A 19 0.16 4.87 -6.16
CA ILE A 19 -0.08 4.06 -7.38
C ILE A 19 0.86 2.84 -7.42
N ALA A 20 2.01 2.91 -6.77
CA ALA A 20 3.01 1.83 -6.73
C ALA A 20 2.60 0.68 -5.77
N LEU A 21 1.92 0.99 -4.66
CA LEU A 21 1.76 0.05 -3.56
C LEU A 21 0.89 -1.18 -3.93
N ALA A 22 -0.24 -0.99 -4.62
CA ALA A 22 -1.19 -2.09 -4.84
C ALA A 22 -0.73 -3.15 -5.88
N ALA A 23 0.03 -2.75 -6.90
CA ALA A 23 0.60 -3.68 -7.89
C ALA A 23 1.90 -4.34 -7.37
N ILE A 24 2.69 -3.61 -6.58
CA ILE A 24 3.88 -4.13 -5.90
C ILE A 24 3.49 -5.09 -4.76
N ILE A 25 2.33 -4.94 -4.12
CA ILE A 25 1.92 -5.85 -3.02
C ILE A 25 1.65 -7.29 -3.50
N LEU A 26 1.16 -7.50 -4.74
CA LEU A 26 0.89 -8.84 -5.30
C LEU A 26 2.07 -9.46 -6.06
N VAL A 27 2.90 -8.65 -6.73
CA VAL A 27 4.13 -9.12 -7.42
C VAL A 27 5.33 -9.20 -6.44
N GLY A 28 5.45 -8.22 -5.55
CA GLY A 28 6.46 -8.16 -4.49
C GLY A 28 6.21 -9.14 -3.34
N THR A 29 5.05 -9.82 -3.29
CA THR A 29 4.89 -10.98 -2.41
C THR A 29 5.83 -12.11 -2.82
N PHE A 30 6.17 -12.26 -4.11
CA PHE A 30 6.98 -13.36 -4.62
C PHE A 30 8.47 -13.04 -4.75
N ALA A 31 8.85 -11.82 -5.14
CA ALA A 31 10.26 -11.43 -5.26
C ALA A 31 11.03 -11.45 -3.92
N GLY A 32 10.32 -11.40 -2.78
CA GLY A 32 10.90 -11.52 -1.44
C GLY A 32 10.71 -12.89 -0.78
N PHE A 33 10.11 -13.88 -1.46
CA PHE A 33 9.77 -15.17 -0.83
C PHE A 33 11.02 -16.02 -0.56
N GLY A 34 12.00 -16.06 -1.47
CA GLY A 34 13.25 -16.79 -1.23
C GLY A 34 14.24 -16.02 -0.38
N ALA A 35 14.45 -14.73 -0.65
CA ALA A 35 15.48 -13.94 0.06
C ALA A 35 15.27 -13.83 1.59
N ASN A 36 14.03 -13.83 2.10
CA ASN A 36 13.75 -13.66 3.54
C ASN A 36 13.37 -14.97 4.28
N ILE A 37 12.91 -16.03 3.61
CA ILE A 37 12.85 -17.36 4.24
C ILE A 37 14.27 -17.90 4.49
N LEU A 38 15.23 -17.42 3.69
CA LEU A 38 16.62 -17.85 3.74
C LEU A 38 17.56 -16.82 4.39
N GLY A 39 17.14 -15.56 4.53
CA GLY A 39 17.95 -14.45 5.07
C GLY A 39 17.48 -13.85 6.39
N GLY A 40 16.33 -14.27 6.94
CA GLY A 40 15.93 -14.00 8.32
C GLY A 40 16.50 -15.08 9.26
N ASP A 41 16.75 -14.71 10.53
CA ASP A 41 17.29 -15.62 11.56
C ASP A 41 16.71 -17.05 11.42
N PRO A 42 17.55 -18.08 11.19
CA PRO A 42 17.09 -19.44 10.86
C PRO A 42 16.35 -20.17 12.00
N ALA A 43 16.05 -19.48 13.11
CA ALA A 43 15.41 -20.00 14.32
C ALA A 43 13.86 -19.96 14.30
N GLY A 44 13.22 -19.61 13.17
CA GLY A 44 11.76 -19.67 13.04
C GLY A 44 11.24 -21.11 12.84
N PRO A 45 10.16 -21.54 13.53
CA PRO A 45 9.71 -22.93 13.48
C PRO A 45 9.26 -23.31 12.07
N ALA A 46 9.69 -24.51 11.65
CA ALA A 46 9.35 -25.14 10.38
C ALA A 46 7.82 -25.22 10.16
N GLY A 47 7.42 -25.10 8.90
CA GLY A 47 6.04 -25.05 8.44
C GLY A 47 5.17 -26.19 8.97
N THR A 48 4.43 -25.89 10.02
CA THR A 48 3.21 -26.61 10.37
C THR A 48 2.04 -25.88 9.73
N SER A 49 1.15 -26.61 9.05
CA SER A 49 -0.18 -26.09 8.74
C SER A 49 -0.78 -25.57 10.04
N PRO A 50 -1.31 -24.34 10.07
CA PRO A 50 -1.74 -23.75 11.34
C PRO A 50 -2.84 -24.60 11.97
N SER A 51 -2.68 -24.87 13.27
CA SER A 51 -3.70 -25.55 14.06
C SER A 51 -5.01 -24.75 14.00
N ALA A 52 -6.16 -25.45 14.12
CA ALA A 52 -7.48 -24.80 14.21
C ALA A 52 -7.56 -23.78 15.37
N THR A 53 -6.68 -23.90 16.37
CA THR A 53 -6.57 -22.98 17.52
C THR A 53 -5.91 -21.63 17.20
N ASP A 54 -5.23 -21.50 16.06
CA ASP A 54 -4.42 -20.30 15.75
C ASP A 54 -5.11 -19.36 14.74
N THR A 55 -6.33 -19.71 14.31
CA THR A 55 -7.12 -18.92 13.35
C THR A 55 -7.76 -17.73 14.05
N VAL A 56 -7.38 -16.52 13.62
CA VAL A 56 -7.86 -15.24 14.17
C VAL A 56 -8.91 -14.55 13.31
N ALA A 57 -9.02 -14.96 12.04
CA ALA A 57 -10.08 -14.53 11.14
C ALA A 57 -10.31 -15.56 10.02
N THR A 58 -11.50 -15.54 9.43
CA THR A 58 -11.78 -16.16 8.14
C THR A 58 -12.04 -15.07 7.11
N VAL A 59 -11.44 -15.22 5.93
CA VAL A 59 -11.59 -14.29 4.80
C VAL A 59 -11.94 -15.11 3.57
N GLY A 60 -13.21 -15.11 3.16
CA GLY A 60 -13.70 -16.06 2.18
C GLY A 60 -13.46 -17.50 2.64
N GLU A 61 -12.65 -18.23 1.87
CA GLU A 61 -12.25 -19.60 2.21
C GLU A 61 -10.94 -19.66 3.02
N ALA A 62 -10.20 -18.55 3.11
CA ALA A 62 -8.92 -18.51 3.83
C ALA A 62 -9.12 -18.50 5.34
N LYS A 63 -8.43 -19.41 6.03
CA LYS A 63 -8.20 -19.33 7.47
C LYS A 63 -6.96 -18.50 7.71
N VAL A 64 -7.11 -17.40 8.43
CA VAL A 64 -6.05 -16.40 8.65
C VAL A 64 -5.54 -16.54 10.08
N THR A 65 -4.22 -16.63 10.22
CA THR A 65 -3.54 -16.67 11.51
C THR A 65 -2.92 -15.32 11.85
N ARG A 66 -2.70 -15.08 13.15
CA ARG A 66 -1.99 -13.86 13.59
C ARG A 66 -0.56 -13.80 13.05
N ALA A 67 0.13 -14.95 12.99
CA ALA A 67 1.47 -15.05 12.42
C ALA A 67 1.50 -14.67 10.93
N LEU A 68 0.51 -15.09 10.13
CA LEU A 68 0.41 -14.67 8.73
C LEU A 68 0.26 -13.15 8.61
N LEU A 69 -0.62 -12.55 9.41
CA LEU A 69 -0.83 -11.10 9.39
C LEU A 69 0.43 -10.34 9.81
N GLN A 70 1.14 -10.81 10.84
CA GLN A 70 2.39 -10.20 11.28
C GLN A 70 3.47 -10.30 10.20
N ASN A 71 3.65 -11.47 9.60
CA ASN A 71 4.60 -11.67 8.52
C ASN A 71 4.31 -10.75 7.31
N ASN A 72 3.04 -10.55 6.98
CA ASN A 72 2.64 -9.62 5.92
C ASN A 72 2.97 -8.17 6.29
N LEU A 73 2.70 -7.78 7.54
CA LEU A 73 3.02 -6.45 8.06
C LEU A 73 4.53 -6.19 8.05
N ASP A 74 5.33 -7.11 8.56
CA ASP A 74 6.79 -6.97 8.63
C ASP A 74 7.39 -6.80 7.22
N ARG A 75 6.88 -7.55 6.23
CA ARG A 75 7.28 -7.39 4.83
C ARG A 75 6.86 -6.03 4.27
N ALA A 76 5.65 -5.58 4.55
CA ALA A 76 5.19 -4.26 4.10
C ALA A 76 6.07 -3.14 4.66
N LEU A 77 6.45 -3.23 5.94
CA LEU A 77 7.38 -2.31 6.58
C LEU A 77 8.78 -2.39 5.95
N GLN A 78 9.30 -3.60 5.71
CA GLN A 78 10.61 -3.78 5.08
C GLN A 78 10.65 -3.21 3.65
N GLN A 79 9.61 -3.43 2.85
CA GLN A 79 9.52 -2.85 1.51
C GLN A 79 9.49 -1.32 1.55
N GLN A 80 8.78 -0.74 2.52
CA GLN A 80 8.78 0.70 2.73
C GLN A 80 10.17 1.22 3.14
N ALA A 81 10.89 0.47 3.96
CA ALA A 81 12.29 0.78 4.34
C ALA A 81 13.22 0.82 3.12
N MET A 82 13.06 -0.11 2.19
CA MET A 82 13.83 -0.15 0.95
C MET A 82 13.57 1.04 0.02
N LEU A 83 12.37 1.62 0.05
CA LEU A 83 12.01 2.81 -0.75
C LEU A 83 12.52 4.13 -0.15
N GLY A 84 13.48 4.08 0.79
CA GLY A 84 14.19 5.25 1.31
C GLY A 84 13.47 5.99 2.44
N GLY A 85 12.49 5.37 3.09
CA GLY A 85 11.89 5.90 4.31
C GLY A 85 12.01 4.89 5.44
N ALA A 86 12.60 5.26 6.59
CA ALA A 86 12.44 4.46 7.80
C ALA A 86 10.93 4.41 8.13
N PRO A 87 10.25 3.28 7.97
CA PRO A 87 8.82 3.21 8.27
C PRO A 87 8.66 3.50 9.77
N PRO A 88 7.68 4.33 10.18
CA PRO A 88 7.33 4.38 11.58
C PRO A 88 6.90 2.96 11.97
N GLN A 89 7.66 2.33 12.87
CA GLN A 89 7.26 1.05 13.44
C GLN A 89 5.93 1.26 14.17
N PRO A 90 4.93 0.38 13.98
CA PRO A 90 3.68 0.50 14.70
C PRO A 90 3.94 0.54 16.19
N LYS A 91 3.31 1.49 16.89
CA LYS A 91 3.31 1.46 18.35
C LYS A 91 2.63 0.16 18.82
N PRO A 92 3.04 -0.44 19.95
CA PRO A 92 2.44 -1.69 20.40
C PRO A 92 0.91 -1.64 20.54
N GLU A 93 0.34 -0.51 20.96
CA GLU A 93 -1.10 -0.27 21.03
C GLU A 93 -1.79 -0.18 19.65
N GLU A 94 -1.05 0.13 18.59
CA GLU A 94 -1.58 0.25 17.23
C GLU A 94 -1.43 -1.06 16.44
N MET A 95 -0.62 -2.02 16.92
CA MET A 95 -0.25 -3.23 16.18
C MET A 95 -1.45 -3.97 15.62
N ASP A 96 -2.47 -4.25 16.45
CA ASP A 96 -3.66 -4.98 16.00
C ASP A 96 -4.47 -4.20 14.94
N ARG A 97 -4.40 -2.86 14.93
CA ARG A 97 -5.00 -2.06 13.85
C ARG A 97 -4.28 -2.24 12.53
N TYR A 98 -2.94 -2.31 12.56
CA TYR A 98 -2.16 -2.64 11.38
C TYR A 98 -2.44 -4.06 10.90
N LEU A 99 -2.56 -5.04 11.81
CA LEU A 99 -2.92 -6.41 11.47
C LEU A 99 -4.33 -6.52 10.87
N VAL A 100 -5.31 -5.76 11.38
CA VAL A 100 -6.64 -5.65 10.73
C VAL A 100 -6.51 -5.09 9.32
N GLY A 101 -5.63 -4.11 9.08
CA GLY A 101 -5.35 -3.61 7.74
C GLY A 101 -4.78 -4.68 6.79
N MET A 102 -4.05 -5.67 7.31
CA MET A 102 -3.56 -6.79 6.51
C MET A 102 -4.68 -7.76 6.07
N LEU A 103 -5.84 -7.77 6.75
CA LEU A 103 -6.99 -8.55 6.30
C LEU A 103 -7.54 -8.06 4.95
N ASP A 104 -7.42 -6.77 4.65
CA ASP A 104 -7.83 -6.22 3.36
C ASP A 104 -6.98 -6.78 2.22
N GLN A 105 -5.69 -7.04 2.45
CA GLN A 105 -4.82 -7.71 1.48
C GLN A 105 -5.26 -9.16 1.25
N VAL A 106 -5.57 -9.90 2.32
CA VAL A 106 -6.10 -11.27 2.19
C VAL A 106 -7.44 -11.25 1.45
N LYS A 107 -8.29 -10.27 1.71
CA LYS A 107 -9.58 -10.11 1.05
C LYS A 107 -9.42 -9.88 -0.46
N GLN A 108 -8.44 -9.08 -0.88
CA GLN A 108 -8.11 -8.89 -2.29
C GLN A 108 -7.63 -10.19 -2.95
N GLN A 109 -6.78 -10.97 -2.28
CA GLN A 109 -6.31 -12.27 -2.79
C GLN A 109 -7.48 -13.26 -2.94
N GLN A 110 -8.40 -13.30 -1.98
CA GLN A 110 -9.57 -14.15 -2.05
C GLN A 110 -10.55 -13.70 -3.16
N ALA A 111 -10.70 -12.39 -3.36
CA ALA A 111 -11.50 -11.85 -4.47
C ALA A 111 -10.88 -12.21 -5.83
N LEU A 112 -9.55 -12.22 -5.93
CA LEU A 112 -8.84 -12.75 -7.09
C LEU A 112 -9.14 -14.23 -7.31
N ALA A 113 -9.03 -15.08 -6.29
CA ALA A 113 -9.35 -16.50 -6.41
C ALA A 113 -10.80 -16.74 -6.85
N VAL A 114 -11.76 -16.01 -6.26
CA VAL A 114 -13.18 -16.06 -6.66
C VAL A 114 -13.34 -15.67 -8.14
N SER A 115 -12.72 -14.57 -8.57
CA SER A 115 -12.82 -14.10 -9.96
C SER A 115 -12.16 -15.06 -10.96
N ALA A 116 -11.01 -15.62 -10.62
CA ALA A 116 -10.30 -16.58 -11.46
C ALA A 116 -11.10 -17.87 -11.64
N ARG A 117 -11.67 -18.41 -10.56
CA ARG A 117 -12.54 -19.60 -10.61
C ARG A 117 -13.83 -19.34 -11.40
N ALA A 118 -14.45 -18.17 -11.21
CA ALA A 118 -15.62 -17.76 -12.00
C ALA A 118 -15.28 -17.65 -13.50
N ALA A 119 -14.04 -17.25 -13.81
CA ALA A 119 -13.50 -17.28 -15.17
C ALA A 119 -13.04 -18.68 -15.62
N GLY A 120 -13.25 -19.74 -14.84
CA GLY A 120 -12.89 -21.12 -15.19
C GLY A 120 -11.40 -21.45 -15.10
N VAL A 121 -10.62 -20.68 -14.33
CA VAL A 121 -9.23 -21.02 -13.99
C VAL A 121 -9.23 -22.03 -12.85
N THR A 122 -8.54 -23.15 -13.04
CA THR A 122 -8.37 -24.21 -12.05
C THR A 122 -6.91 -24.30 -11.64
N VAL A 123 -6.65 -24.58 -10.36
CA VAL A 123 -5.31 -24.82 -9.82
C VAL A 123 -5.34 -26.12 -9.03
N SER A 124 -4.58 -27.12 -9.49
CA SER A 124 -4.44 -28.41 -8.83
C SER A 124 -3.25 -28.43 -7.87
N ASP A 125 -3.20 -29.43 -6.99
CA ASP A 125 -2.04 -29.62 -6.10
C ASP A 125 -0.76 -29.97 -6.88
N SER A 126 -0.90 -30.61 -8.05
CA SER A 126 0.22 -30.85 -8.96
C SER A 126 0.79 -29.54 -9.53
N ASP A 127 -0.07 -28.58 -9.86
CA ASP A 127 0.38 -27.27 -10.35
C ASP A 127 1.15 -26.51 -9.26
N ILE A 128 0.67 -26.61 -8.01
CA ILE A 128 1.33 -26.01 -6.84
C ILE A 128 2.69 -26.65 -6.60
N ALA A 129 2.79 -27.98 -6.68
CA ALA A 129 4.05 -28.69 -6.52
C ALA A 129 5.07 -28.32 -7.61
N ALA A 130 4.62 -28.20 -8.86
CA ALA A 130 5.46 -27.76 -9.97
C ALA A 130 5.93 -26.31 -9.79
N GLU A 131 5.03 -25.41 -9.38
CA GLU A 131 5.38 -23.99 -9.15
C GLU A 131 6.30 -23.82 -7.94
N ARG A 132 6.14 -24.64 -6.89
CA ARG A 132 7.06 -24.69 -5.75
C ARG A 132 8.47 -25.05 -6.19
N GLU A 133 8.62 -26.08 -7.01
CA GLU A 133 9.93 -26.50 -7.52
C GLU A 133 10.55 -25.41 -8.40
N LYS A 134 9.75 -24.74 -9.23
CA LYS A 134 10.23 -23.59 -10.01
C LYS A 134 10.72 -22.44 -9.13
N VAL A 135 9.98 -22.09 -8.08
CA VAL A 135 10.42 -21.08 -7.10
C VAL A 135 11.72 -21.52 -6.43
N TRP A 136 11.82 -22.79 -6.00
CA TRP A 136 13.06 -23.32 -5.46
C TRP A 136 14.23 -23.16 -6.42
N GLN A 137 14.07 -23.54 -7.69
CA GLN A 137 15.15 -23.45 -8.68
C GLN A 137 15.62 -22.00 -8.93
N GLN A 138 14.73 -21.02 -8.81
CA GLN A 138 15.09 -19.60 -8.92
C GLN A 138 15.93 -19.13 -7.73
N GLU A 139 15.63 -19.61 -6.53
CA GLU A 139 16.25 -19.18 -5.27
C GLU A 139 17.47 -20.02 -4.87
N ARG A 140 17.58 -21.22 -5.45
CA ARG A 140 18.59 -22.24 -5.12
C ARG A 140 20.02 -21.70 -5.13
N VAL A 141 20.36 -20.87 -6.12
CA VAL A 141 21.72 -20.30 -6.25
C VAL A 141 22.04 -19.35 -5.10
N GLY A 142 21.10 -18.47 -4.76
CA GLY A 142 21.27 -17.55 -3.63
C GLY A 142 21.36 -18.30 -2.31
N PHE A 143 20.52 -19.32 -2.14
CA PHE A 143 20.54 -20.17 -0.96
C PHE A 143 21.85 -20.95 -0.82
N ALA A 144 22.32 -21.59 -1.89
CA ALA A 144 23.61 -22.26 -1.90
C ALA A 144 24.72 -21.30 -1.46
N GLY A 145 24.71 -20.06 -1.98
CA GLY A 145 25.62 -19.00 -1.57
C GLY A 145 25.58 -18.69 -0.06
N SER A 146 24.39 -18.63 0.54
CA SER A 146 24.25 -18.41 2.01
C SER A 146 24.83 -19.54 2.86
N LEU A 147 24.94 -20.75 2.30
CA LEU A 147 25.57 -21.90 2.94
C LEU A 147 27.06 -22.02 2.61
N GLY A 148 27.63 -21.06 1.87
CA GLY A 148 29.01 -21.10 1.40
C GLY A 148 29.26 -22.11 0.26
N LEU A 149 28.21 -22.55 -0.43
CA LEU A 149 28.28 -23.50 -1.54
C LEU A 149 28.39 -22.78 -2.91
N PRO A 150 28.99 -23.42 -3.93
CA PRO A 150 29.04 -22.86 -5.28
C PRO A 150 27.65 -22.79 -5.92
N ALA A 151 27.47 -21.89 -6.89
CA ALA A 151 26.20 -21.73 -7.64
C ALA A 151 25.74 -23.02 -8.36
N ALA A 152 26.68 -23.91 -8.68
CA ALA A 152 26.42 -25.21 -9.31
C ALA A 152 26.00 -26.31 -8.31
N ALA A 153 25.98 -26.03 -7.00
CA ALA A 153 25.65 -27.01 -5.97
C ALA A 153 24.29 -27.66 -6.24
N THR A 154 24.26 -28.98 -6.15
CA THR A 154 23.06 -29.81 -6.32
C THR A 154 22.18 -29.75 -5.09
N ASP A 155 20.89 -30.10 -5.26
CA ASP A 155 19.96 -30.23 -4.13
C ASP A 155 20.49 -31.18 -3.05
N GLN A 156 21.21 -32.24 -3.43
CA GLN A 156 21.80 -33.17 -2.48
C GLN A 156 22.97 -32.56 -1.70
N GLU A 157 23.81 -31.73 -2.33
CA GLU A 157 24.89 -31.02 -1.64
C GLU A 157 24.34 -29.96 -0.69
N ILE A 158 23.28 -29.26 -1.11
CA ILE A 158 22.56 -28.30 -0.29
C ILE A 158 21.92 -29.00 0.93
N ASP A 159 21.23 -30.12 0.71
CA ASP A 159 20.61 -30.90 1.78
C ASP A 159 21.64 -31.39 2.81
N ARG A 160 22.78 -31.92 2.35
CA ARG A 160 23.90 -32.30 3.23
C ARG A 160 24.44 -31.12 4.03
N ALA A 161 24.60 -29.95 3.40
CA ALA A 161 25.08 -28.76 4.09
C ALA A 161 24.11 -28.30 5.18
N ILE A 162 22.80 -28.31 4.91
CA ILE A 162 21.76 -28.01 5.92
C ILE A 162 21.86 -28.99 7.09
N SER A 163 21.80 -30.29 6.82
CA SER A 163 21.77 -31.31 7.89
C SER A 163 23.08 -31.36 8.69
N SER A 164 24.21 -30.91 8.12
CA SER A 164 25.48 -30.78 8.84
C SER A 164 25.49 -29.65 9.87
N GLN A 165 24.71 -28.59 9.63
CA GLN A 165 24.59 -27.45 10.55
C GLN A 165 23.46 -27.65 11.56
N ASP A 166 22.35 -28.22 11.10
CA ASP A 166 21.17 -28.53 11.91
C ASP A 166 20.57 -29.89 11.51
N PRO A 167 20.86 -30.97 12.27
CA PRO A 167 20.35 -32.31 11.99
C PRO A 167 18.82 -32.42 11.98
N GLY A 168 18.09 -31.45 12.54
CA GLY A 168 16.64 -31.38 12.52
C GLY A 168 16.07 -30.77 11.23
N ARG A 169 16.91 -30.24 10.34
CA ARG A 169 16.50 -29.63 9.08
C ARG A 169 16.99 -30.41 7.87
N ASN A 170 16.16 -30.35 6.83
CA ASN A 170 16.48 -30.86 5.51
C ASN A 170 15.86 -29.94 4.45
N LEU A 171 16.32 -30.11 3.21
CA LEU A 171 15.88 -29.34 2.07
C LEU A 171 14.39 -29.52 1.80
N ALA A 172 13.83 -30.71 2.01
CA ALA A 172 12.41 -30.97 1.81
C ALA A 172 11.55 -30.07 2.71
N ALA A 173 11.88 -29.95 4.00
CA ALA A 173 11.19 -29.08 4.94
C ALA A 173 11.33 -27.59 4.56
N ILE A 174 12.46 -27.18 3.98
CA ILE A 174 12.65 -25.82 3.48
C ILE A 174 11.75 -25.56 2.26
N LYS A 175 11.69 -26.50 1.31
CA LYS A 175 10.80 -26.41 0.14
C LYS A 175 9.33 -26.40 0.57
N GLU A 176 8.94 -27.22 1.54
CA GLU A 176 7.60 -27.23 2.12
C GLU A 176 7.26 -25.92 2.85
N GLY A 177 8.26 -25.20 3.34
CA GLY A 177 8.12 -23.86 3.90
C GLY A 177 7.57 -22.80 2.91
N ILE A 178 7.59 -23.06 1.60
CA ILE A 178 6.94 -22.21 0.59
C ILE A 178 5.41 -22.38 0.70
N PRO A 179 4.61 -21.38 1.09
CA PRO A 179 3.20 -21.59 1.40
C PRO A 179 2.38 -21.93 0.15
N SER A 180 1.72 -23.09 0.16
CA SER A 180 0.84 -23.56 -0.92
C SER A 180 -0.24 -22.54 -1.29
N ASP A 181 -0.79 -21.83 -0.30
CA ASP A 181 -1.82 -20.81 -0.54
C ASP A 181 -1.28 -19.62 -1.33
N ALA A 182 -0.04 -19.19 -1.07
CA ALA A 182 0.58 -18.13 -1.86
C ALA A 182 0.74 -18.60 -3.31
N LEU A 183 1.33 -19.78 -3.53
CA LEU A 183 1.51 -20.36 -4.87
C LEU A 183 0.18 -20.51 -5.60
N ARG A 184 -0.88 -20.93 -4.90
CA ARG A 184 -2.23 -21.03 -5.46
C ARG A 184 -2.77 -19.67 -5.91
N ILE A 185 -2.60 -18.62 -5.12
CA ILE A 185 -2.99 -17.25 -5.50
C ILE A 185 -2.21 -16.77 -6.73
N LYS A 186 -0.91 -17.05 -6.82
CA LYS A 186 -0.08 -16.76 -8.00
C LYS A 186 -0.61 -17.45 -9.25
N LEU A 187 -0.87 -18.75 -9.17
CA LEU A 187 -1.37 -19.53 -10.30
C LEU A 187 -2.76 -19.06 -10.74
N TYR A 188 -3.64 -18.68 -9.81
CA TYR A 188 -4.91 -18.02 -10.15
C TYR A 188 -4.69 -16.68 -10.86
N GLN A 189 -3.74 -15.86 -10.39
CA GLN A 189 -3.41 -14.59 -11.02
C GLN A 189 -2.92 -14.80 -12.45
N GLU A 190 -1.90 -15.63 -12.64
CA GLU A 190 -1.27 -15.88 -13.94
C GLU A 190 -2.25 -16.53 -14.91
N GLY A 191 -2.99 -17.54 -14.47
CA GLY A 191 -4.00 -18.21 -15.28
C GLY A 191 -5.13 -17.27 -15.70
N TYR A 192 -5.60 -16.42 -14.79
CA TYR A 192 -6.67 -15.48 -15.11
C TYR A 192 -6.18 -14.33 -15.99
N GLN A 193 -5.00 -13.77 -15.70
CA GLN A 193 -4.37 -12.74 -16.51
C GLN A 193 -4.12 -13.25 -17.94
N LYS A 194 -3.60 -14.48 -18.09
CA LYS A 194 -3.42 -15.10 -19.40
C LYS A 194 -4.75 -15.22 -20.14
N LYS A 195 -5.80 -15.69 -19.47
CA LYS A 195 -7.14 -15.83 -20.08
C LYS A 195 -7.70 -14.50 -20.54
N LEU A 196 -7.55 -13.43 -19.75
CA LEU A 196 -7.93 -12.07 -20.13
C LEU A 196 -7.10 -11.58 -21.31
N ARG A 197 -5.78 -11.75 -21.24
CA ARG A 197 -4.85 -11.42 -22.33
C ARG A 197 -5.26 -12.07 -23.64
N ASP A 198 -5.57 -13.36 -23.64
CA ASP A 198 -5.97 -14.11 -24.83
C ASP A 198 -7.30 -13.60 -25.44
N GLN A 199 -8.13 -12.88 -24.67
CA GLN A 199 -9.36 -12.23 -25.14
C GLN A 199 -9.15 -10.80 -25.65
N VAL A 200 -8.01 -10.17 -25.35
CA VAL A 200 -7.74 -8.78 -25.72
C VAL A 200 -7.28 -8.71 -27.18
N GLN A 201 -8.10 -8.03 -27.98
CA GLN A 201 -7.74 -7.63 -29.33
C GLN A 201 -7.19 -6.20 -29.32
N VAL A 202 -5.99 -6.04 -29.89
CA VAL A 202 -5.35 -4.73 -30.03
C VAL A 202 -5.39 -4.34 -31.49
N ASP A 203 -6.03 -3.22 -31.80
CA ASP A 203 -5.95 -2.58 -33.11
C ASP A 203 -4.58 -1.89 -33.24
N PRO A 204 -3.69 -2.32 -34.16
CA PRO A 204 -2.38 -1.70 -34.29
C PRO A 204 -2.43 -0.22 -34.71
N ALA A 205 -3.49 0.21 -35.40
CA ALA A 205 -3.68 1.62 -35.76
C ALA A 205 -4.02 2.46 -34.52
N LEU A 206 -4.88 1.93 -33.65
CA LEU A 206 -5.18 2.55 -32.35
C LEU A 206 -3.95 2.57 -31.44
N LEU A 207 -3.18 1.48 -31.39
CA LEU A 207 -1.93 1.39 -30.63
C LEU A 207 -0.93 2.47 -31.06
N LYS A 208 -0.74 2.67 -32.37
CA LYS A 208 0.15 3.74 -32.86
C LYS A 208 -0.27 5.11 -32.33
N ARG A 209 -1.58 5.36 -32.24
CA ARG A 209 -2.14 6.62 -31.70
C ARG A 209 -1.97 6.76 -30.18
N THR A 210 -1.72 5.69 -29.42
CA THR A 210 -1.41 5.81 -27.99
C THR A 210 -0.06 6.46 -27.71
N TYR A 211 0.81 6.58 -28.72
CA TYR A 211 2.08 7.31 -28.65
C TYR A 211 1.96 8.79 -29.02
N ASN A 212 0.77 9.24 -29.44
CA ASN A 212 0.49 10.65 -29.68
C ASN A 212 0.29 11.41 -28.36
N GLU A 213 0.38 12.73 -28.44
CA GLU A 213 -0.16 13.59 -27.39
C GLU A 213 -1.65 13.83 -27.64
N VAL A 214 -2.43 13.85 -26.58
CA VAL A 214 -3.86 14.16 -26.62
C VAL A 214 -4.18 15.29 -25.65
N GLN A 215 -5.18 16.08 -26.02
CA GLN A 215 -5.94 16.92 -25.10
C GLN A 215 -7.28 16.25 -24.85
N VAL A 216 -7.69 16.20 -23.60
CA VAL A 216 -8.94 15.53 -23.21
C VAL A 216 -9.76 16.41 -22.30
N ARG A 217 -11.07 16.28 -22.39
CA ARG A 217 -11.98 16.77 -21.36
C ARG A 217 -12.70 15.58 -20.76
N HIS A 218 -12.79 15.52 -19.44
CA HIS A 218 -13.48 14.42 -18.78
C HIS A 218 -14.27 14.82 -17.54
N ILE A 219 -15.19 13.95 -17.14
CA ILE A 219 -15.91 14.02 -15.87
C ILE A 219 -15.76 12.67 -15.20
N LEU A 220 -15.10 12.67 -14.04
CA LEU A 220 -15.03 11.52 -13.13
C LEU A 220 -16.14 11.57 -12.10
N ILE A 221 -16.90 10.48 -11.94
CA ILE A 221 -17.77 10.22 -10.79
C ILE A 221 -17.21 9.01 -10.03
N ASN A 222 -16.70 9.24 -8.82
CA ASN A 222 -16.06 8.21 -8.01
C ASN A 222 -17.08 7.24 -7.40
N PHE A 223 -16.66 5.99 -7.21
CA PHE A 223 -17.36 5.01 -6.38
C PHE A 223 -16.40 4.31 -5.41
N GLY A 224 -16.94 3.72 -4.35
CA GLY A 224 -16.18 2.96 -3.36
C GLY A 224 -16.54 3.33 -1.93
N GLU A 225 -15.79 2.80 -0.96
CA GLU A 225 -16.11 2.94 0.47
C GLU A 225 -16.18 4.39 0.98
N LYS A 226 -15.41 5.29 0.36
CA LYS A 226 -15.38 6.73 0.69
C LYS A 226 -16.14 7.60 -0.33
N ALA A 227 -16.95 7.00 -1.19
CA ALA A 227 -17.66 7.66 -2.27
C ALA A 227 -19.08 7.08 -2.43
N LEU A 228 -19.70 7.30 -3.59
CA LEU A 228 -21.02 6.73 -3.88
C LEU A 228 -20.94 5.20 -4.02
N PRO A 229 -22.00 4.45 -3.67
CA PRO A 229 -22.17 3.09 -4.13
C PRO A 229 -22.09 3.03 -5.67
N GLU A 230 -21.47 1.98 -6.22
CA GLU A 230 -21.17 1.91 -7.65
C GLU A 230 -22.42 2.09 -8.53
N ALA A 231 -23.56 1.49 -8.16
CA ALA A 231 -24.81 1.63 -8.89
C ALA A 231 -25.31 3.10 -8.93
N GLN A 232 -25.14 3.84 -7.83
CA GLN A 232 -25.52 5.25 -7.75
C GLN A 232 -24.55 6.14 -8.53
N ALA A 233 -23.24 5.87 -8.45
CA ALA A 233 -22.24 6.54 -9.27
C ALA A 233 -22.51 6.35 -10.76
N LYS A 234 -22.86 5.11 -11.18
CA LYS A 234 -23.23 4.77 -12.55
C LYS A 234 -24.47 5.54 -13.00
N ALA A 235 -25.52 5.58 -12.18
CA ALA A 235 -26.75 6.29 -12.49
C ALA A 235 -26.50 7.82 -12.63
N LYS A 236 -25.72 8.40 -11.71
CA LYS A 236 -25.31 9.82 -11.78
C LYS A 236 -24.51 10.11 -13.05
N ALA A 237 -23.50 9.29 -13.35
CA ALA A 237 -22.69 9.45 -14.56
C ALA A 237 -23.52 9.29 -15.84
N ALA A 238 -24.44 8.32 -15.88
CA ALA A 238 -25.33 8.10 -17.03
C ALA A 238 -26.23 9.30 -17.30
N LYS A 239 -26.77 9.93 -16.24
CA LYS A 239 -27.56 11.16 -16.36
C LYS A 239 -26.74 12.30 -16.95
N ILE A 240 -25.53 12.53 -16.42
CA ILE A 240 -24.62 13.58 -16.93
C ILE A 240 -24.25 13.31 -18.39
N LEU A 241 -23.97 12.07 -18.76
CA LEU A 241 -23.67 11.68 -20.14
C LEU A 241 -24.86 11.96 -21.07
N ALA A 242 -26.09 11.67 -20.64
CA ALA A 242 -27.29 11.97 -21.42
C ALA A 242 -27.44 13.49 -21.65
N GLU A 243 -27.23 14.31 -20.62
CA GLU A 243 -27.26 15.78 -20.75
C GLU A 243 -26.19 16.30 -21.71
N ILE A 244 -24.98 15.72 -21.69
CA ILE A 244 -23.89 16.07 -22.62
C ILE A 244 -24.22 15.63 -24.05
N LYS A 245 -24.82 14.45 -24.25
CA LYS A 245 -25.25 13.99 -25.58
C LYS A 245 -26.28 14.94 -26.18
N SER A 246 -27.20 15.47 -25.37
CA SER A 246 -28.19 16.46 -25.82
C SER A 246 -27.59 17.85 -26.06
N ASN A 247 -26.58 18.25 -25.28
CA ASN A 247 -25.89 19.53 -25.46
C ASN A 247 -24.41 19.45 -25.06
N PRO A 248 -23.50 19.11 -26.02
CA PRO A 248 -22.08 18.94 -25.73
C PRO A 248 -21.38 20.19 -25.17
N ALA A 249 -21.91 21.39 -25.44
CA ALA A 249 -21.34 22.64 -24.92
C ALA A 249 -21.42 22.73 -23.38
N LYS A 250 -22.34 22.00 -22.74
CA LYS A 250 -22.48 21.98 -21.28
C LYS A 250 -21.40 21.18 -20.55
N MET A 251 -20.60 20.38 -21.26
CA MET A 251 -19.64 19.46 -20.62
C MET A 251 -18.68 20.18 -19.66
N ALA A 252 -18.18 21.36 -20.02
CA ALA A 252 -17.25 22.11 -19.17
C ALA A 252 -17.92 22.62 -17.88
N GLN A 253 -19.20 23.02 -17.95
CA GLN A 253 -19.98 23.43 -16.78
C GLN A 253 -20.28 22.21 -15.89
N LEU A 254 -20.82 21.13 -16.48
CA LEU A 254 -21.16 19.91 -15.77
C LEU A 254 -19.93 19.29 -15.09
N ALA A 255 -18.75 19.40 -15.70
CA ALA A 255 -17.49 18.97 -15.09
C ALA A 255 -17.16 19.78 -13.82
N LYS A 256 -17.30 21.11 -13.85
CA LYS A 256 -17.05 21.97 -12.67
C LYS A 256 -18.00 21.64 -11.52
N GLU A 257 -19.26 21.36 -11.83
CA GLU A 257 -20.31 21.09 -10.85
C GLU A 257 -20.19 19.67 -10.28
N ASN A 258 -19.94 18.67 -11.12
CA ASN A 258 -20.17 17.28 -10.76
C ASN A 258 -18.91 16.41 -10.66
N SER A 259 -17.79 16.80 -11.27
CA SER A 259 -16.62 15.92 -11.30
C SER A 259 -15.96 15.79 -9.94
N ASP A 260 -15.50 14.59 -9.62
CA ASP A 260 -14.70 14.27 -8.43
C ASP A 260 -13.19 14.33 -8.71
N ASP A 261 -12.75 14.67 -9.94
CA ASP A 261 -11.34 14.81 -10.28
C ASP A 261 -10.78 16.19 -9.86
N PRO A 262 -9.95 16.28 -8.81
CA PRO A 262 -9.40 17.56 -8.36
C PRO A 262 -8.45 18.20 -9.38
N GLY A 263 -7.84 17.43 -10.27
CA GLY A 263 -6.81 17.91 -11.21
C GLY A 263 -7.38 18.73 -12.37
N SER A 264 -8.61 18.43 -12.79
CA SER A 264 -9.24 19.08 -13.95
C SER A 264 -10.60 19.72 -13.67
N LYS A 265 -11.29 19.40 -12.56
CA LYS A 265 -12.62 19.93 -12.23
C LYS A 265 -12.73 21.43 -12.39
N THR A 266 -11.80 22.20 -11.81
CA THR A 266 -11.81 23.67 -11.85
C THR A 266 -11.61 24.24 -13.26
N LYS A 267 -10.97 23.46 -14.15
CA LYS A 267 -10.77 23.76 -15.58
C LYS A 267 -11.89 23.21 -16.46
N GLY A 268 -13.02 22.80 -15.86
CA GLY A 268 -14.13 22.18 -16.57
C GLY A 268 -13.80 20.81 -17.14
N GLY A 269 -12.98 20.03 -16.43
CA GLY A 269 -12.59 18.68 -16.83
C GLY A 269 -11.45 18.63 -17.84
N PHE A 270 -10.84 19.77 -18.19
CA PHE A 270 -9.84 19.86 -19.24
C PHE A 270 -8.43 19.49 -18.75
N TYR A 271 -7.80 18.54 -19.46
CA TYR A 271 -6.37 18.29 -19.43
C TYR A 271 -5.74 18.75 -20.75
N ASP A 272 -4.65 19.49 -20.62
CA ASP A 272 -3.85 19.96 -21.75
C ASP A 272 -3.05 18.81 -22.39
N TRP A 273 -2.28 19.12 -23.43
CA TRP A 273 -1.49 18.17 -24.21
C TRP A 273 -0.61 17.32 -23.31
N ALA A 274 -0.80 16.01 -23.43
CA ALA A 274 0.05 15.06 -22.75
C ALA A 274 0.04 13.70 -23.46
N PRO A 275 1.05 12.84 -23.23
CA PRO A 275 1.15 11.55 -23.90
C PRO A 275 -0.08 10.69 -23.61
N ALA A 276 -0.73 10.14 -24.65
CA ALA A 276 -1.92 9.32 -24.46
C ALA A 276 -1.63 8.06 -23.61
N ALA A 277 -0.40 7.55 -23.68
CA ALA A 277 0.09 6.44 -22.85
C ALA A 277 0.19 6.75 -21.35
N GLN A 278 0.09 8.02 -20.93
CA GLN A 278 0.09 8.37 -19.49
C GLN A 278 -1.24 8.03 -18.80
N TYR A 279 -2.34 7.92 -19.58
CA TYR A 279 -3.65 7.59 -19.05
C TYR A 279 -3.86 6.08 -19.05
N VAL A 280 -4.83 5.63 -18.27
CA VAL A 280 -5.20 4.22 -18.20
C VAL A 280 -5.74 3.75 -19.55
N PRO A 281 -5.42 2.52 -20.02
CA PRO A 281 -5.76 2.08 -21.38
C PRO A 281 -7.23 2.28 -21.76
N ALA A 282 -8.16 1.94 -20.88
CA ALA A 282 -9.60 2.11 -21.12
C ALA A 282 -10.00 3.57 -21.39
N PHE A 283 -9.37 4.53 -20.71
CA PHE A 283 -9.61 5.97 -20.92
C PHE A 283 -9.04 6.43 -22.26
N THR A 284 -7.79 6.04 -22.54
CA THR A 284 -7.11 6.39 -23.80
C THR A 284 -7.84 5.85 -25.01
N GLU A 285 -8.23 4.56 -24.98
CA GLU A 285 -8.98 3.96 -26.07
C GLU A 285 -10.32 4.66 -26.30
N ALA A 286 -11.05 4.98 -25.22
CA ALA A 286 -12.32 5.68 -25.33
C ALA A 286 -12.17 7.06 -25.96
N ALA A 287 -11.17 7.84 -25.52
CA ALA A 287 -10.87 9.14 -26.13
C ALA A 287 -10.54 9.01 -27.62
N LEU A 288 -9.61 8.11 -27.97
CA LEU A 288 -9.17 7.92 -29.35
C LEU A 288 -10.27 7.36 -30.27
N LYS A 289 -11.14 6.48 -29.76
CA LYS A 289 -12.30 5.92 -30.47
C LYS A 289 -13.42 6.94 -30.66
N ALA A 290 -13.61 7.87 -29.72
CA ALA A 290 -14.58 8.96 -29.87
C ALA A 290 -14.25 9.83 -31.10
N GLY A 291 -12.95 10.12 -31.29
CA GLY A 291 -12.45 11.00 -32.33
C GLY A 291 -12.41 12.47 -31.89
N VAL A 292 -11.57 13.27 -32.55
CA VAL A 292 -11.30 14.66 -32.16
C VAL A 292 -12.58 15.48 -32.19
N GLY A 293 -12.81 16.27 -31.14
CA GLY A 293 -13.99 17.09 -30.93
C GLY A 293 -15.22 16.34 -30.40
N LYS A 294 -15.16 15.00 -30.26
CA LYS A 294 -16.31 14.17 -29.92
C LYS A 294 -16.23 13.58 -28.52
N VAL A 295 -17.40 13.41 -27.92
CA VAL A 295 -17.59 12.71 -26.64
C VAL A 295 -17.75 11.22 -26.93
N TYR A 296 -17.07 10.38 -26.16
CA TYR A 296 -17.24 8.93 -26.23
C TYR A 296 -18.68 8.57 -25.86
N PRO A 297 -19.39 7.74 -26.64
CA PRO A 297 -20.82 7.54 -26.47
C PRO A 297 -21.19 6.77 -25.19
N ASP A 298 -20.24 6.10 -24.53
CA ASP A 298 -20.52 5.27 -23.35
C ASP A 298 -19.76 5.73 -22.11
N LEU A 299 -20.13 5.19 -20.95
CA LEU A 299 -19.37 5.39 -19.71
C LEU A 299 -18.11 4.51 -19.72
N VAL A 300 -16.97 5.10 -19.37
CA VAL A 300 -15.73 4.35 -19.19
C VAL A 300 -15.57 4.02 -17.71
N ARG A 301 -15.77 2.75 -17.34
CA ARG A 301 -15.55 2.28 -15.97
C ARG A 301 -14.06 1.98 -15.76
N VAL A 302 -13.43 2.69 -14.84
CA VAL A 302 -12.03 2.46 -14.43
C VAL A 302 -12.00 2.01 -12.98
N VAL A 303 -11.19 1.00 -12.67
CA VAL A 303 -10.94 0.53 -11.30
C VAL A 303 -9.43 0.61 -11.06
N GLN A 304 -8.99 1.71 -10.46
CA GLN A 304 -7.58 1.93 -10.11
C GLN A 304 -7.51 2.91 -8.95
N SER A 305 -6.62 2.66 -7.98
CA SER A 305 -6.62 3.28 -6.63
C SER A 305 -7.07 4.74 -6.56
N ASN A 306 -6.51 5.62 -7.39
CA ASN A 306 -6.75 7.07 -7.34
C ASN A 306 -7.77 7.61 -8.35
N TYR A 307 -8.29 6.77 -9.25
CA TYR A 307 -9.16 7.17 -10.37
C TYR A 307 -10.36 6.23 -10.57
N SER A 308 -10.68 5.41 -9.56
CA SER A 308 -11.80 4.46 -9.60
C SER A 308 -13.13 5.19 -9.73
N GLY A 309 -13.82 4.97 -10.84
CA GLY A 309 -15.06 5.67 -11.13
C GLY A 309 -15.59 5.43 -12.53
N PHE A 310 -16.69 6.13 -12.82
CA PHE A 310 -17.21 6.26 -14.18
C PHE A 310 -16.70 7.56 -14.78
N HIS A 311 -16.05 7.45 -15.93
CA HIS A 311 -15.49 8.56 -16.68
C HIS A 311 -16.34 8.83 -17.92
N ILE A 312 -16.68 10.09 -18.15
CA ILE A 312 -17.23 10.60 -19.41
C ILE A 312 -16.10 11.34 -20.11
N VAL A 313 -15.73 10.91 -21.32
CA VAL A 313 -14.49 11.36 -21.96
C VAL A 313 -14.78 12.02 -23.30
N LYS A 314 -14.09 13.12 -23.58
CA LYS A 314 -14.07 13.81 -24.87
C LYS A 314 -12.62 13.99 -25.31
N LEU A 315 -12.33 13.67 -26.56
CA LEU A 315 -11.04 14.00 -27.17
C LEU A 315 -11.12 15.42 -27.71
N GLU A 316 -10.35 16.34 -27.13
CA GLU A 316 -10.31 17.74 -27.56
C GLU A 316 -9.28 17.93 -28.69
N GLY A 317 -8.19 17.17 -28.66
CA GLY A 317 -7.14 17.24 -29.67
C GLY A 317 -6.25 16.01 -29.67
N GLU A 318 -5.65 15.72 -30.80
CA GLU A 318 -4.64 14.68 -30.98
C GLU A 318 -3.53 15.23 -31.88
N ARG A 319 -2.26 15.02 -31.49
CA ARG A 319 -1.11 15.42 -32.31
C ARG A 319 0.04 14.44 -32.15
N THR A 320 0.79 14.26 -33.24
CA THR A 320 2.09 13.62 -33.14
C THR A 320 3.04 14.55 -32.37
N PRO A 321 3.82 14.04 -31.41
CA PRO A 321 4.70 14.89 -30.62
C PRO A 321 5.78 15.52 -31.50
N LYS A 322 6.11 16.79 -31.25
CA LYS A 322 7.04 17.57 -32.10
C LYS A 322 8.50 17.14 -32.00
N SER A 323 8.86 16.30 -31.02
CA SER A 323 10.22 15.77 -30.89
C SER A 323 10.23 14.53 -29.99
N THR A 324 11.04 13.54 -30.35
CA THR A 324 11.45 12.41 -29.50
C THR A 324 12.39 12.93 -28.41
N VAL A 325 11.88 13.68 -27.44
CA VAL A 325 12.70 14.20 -26.33
C VAL A 325 12.53 13.29 -25.13
N ALA A 326 13.66 12.97 -24.51
CA ALA A 326 13.75 12.37 -23.19
C ALA A 326 12.86 13.12 -22.16
N PRO A 327 12.47 12.47 -21.05
CA PRO A 327 11.46 12.97 -20.14
C PRO A 327 11.74 14.40 -19.63
N ALA A 328 10.70 15.22 -19.55
CA ALA A 328 10.78 16.53 -18.91
C ALA A 328 11.19 16.36 -17.42
N LYS A 329 12.29 17.00 -17.01
CA LYS A 329 12.70 17.09 -15.60
C LYS A 329 11.57 17.74 -14.80
N GLY A 330 10.90 16.95 -13.96
CA GLY A 330 9.86 17.42 -13.03
C GLY A 330 8.49 16.74 -13.14
N ALA A 331 8.28 15.85 -14.11
CA ALA A 331 7.10 14.98 -14.10
C ALA A 331 7.26 13.92 -12.98
N ALA A 332 6.33 13.89 -12.02
CA ALA A 332 6.30 12.84 -11.01
C ALA A 332 6.22 11.48 -11.72
N ALA A 333 7.22 10.64 -11.46
CA ALA A 333 7.35 9.32 -12.07
C ALA A 333 6.07 8.49 -11.85
N ALA A 334 5.54 7.91 -12.93
CA ALA A 334 4.66 6.75 -12.83
C ALA A 334 5.47 5.55 -12.30
N PRO A 335 4.84 4.55 -11.65
CA PRO A 335 5.54 3.53 -10.86
C PRO A 335 6.47 2.57 -11.63
N ASP A 336 6.57 2.65 -12.95
CA ASP A 336 7.28 1.65 -13.77
C ASP A 336 8.60 2.17 -14.36
N GLY A 337 9.21 3.21 -13.78
CA GLY A 337 10.64 3.51 -13.97
C GLY A 337 11.08 4.04 -15.34
N ALA A 338 10.21 4.11 -16.34
CA ALA A 338 10.42 4.90 -17.56
C ALA A 338 9.35 5.97 -17.64
N ALA A 339 9.72 7.25 -17.71
CA ALA A 339 8.74 8.23 -18.14
C ALA A 339 8.26 7.83 -19.54
N PRO A 340 6.95 7.97 -19.84
CA PRO A 340 6.42 7.58 -21.14
C PRO A 340 7.26 8.24 -22.22
N THR A 341 7.93 7.43 -23.05
CA THR A 341 8.60 7.93 -24.24
C THR A 341 7.55 8.63 -25.07
N VAL A 342 7.72 9.94 -25.21
CA VAL A 342 6.81 10.75 -25.98
C VAL A 342 7.16 10.52 -27.46
N GLY A 343 6.22 9.91 -28.19
CA GLY A 343 6.39 9.59 -29.60
C GLY A 343 6.53 8.10 -29.87
N LEU A 344 6.28 7.73 -31.13
CA LEU A 344 6.34 6.35 -31.58
C LEU A 344 7.79 5.83 -31.51
N PRO A 345 8.06 4.67 -30.90
CA PRO A 345 9.40 4.09 -30.86
C PRO A 345 9.97 3.92 -32.27
N ALA A 346 11.26 4.23 -32.45
CA ALA A 346 11.92 4.16 -33.76
C ALA A 346 11.90 2.73 -34.35
N ASP A 347 11.90 1.72 -33.49
CA ASP A 347 11.80 0.30 -33.83
C ASP A 347 10.37 -0.22 -33.88
N PHE A 348 9.34 0.62 -33.67
CA PHE A 348 7.93 0.18 -33.67
C PHE A 348 7.53 -0.57 -34.93
N ALA A 349 7.96 -0.11 -36.10
CA ALA A 349 7.66 -0.78 -37.36
C ALA A 349 8.33 -2.17 -37.47
N LYS A 350 9.52 -2.34 -36.87
CA LYS A 350 10.26 -3.61 -36.87
C LYS A 350 9.77 -4.58 -35.78
N ASN A 351 9.33 -4.02 -34.65
CA ASN A 351 8.96 -4.75 -33.44
C ASN A 351 7.46 -4.59 -33.09
N GLN A 352 6.60 -4.41 -34.09
CA GLN A 352 5.18 -4.09 -33.89
C GLN A 352 4.48 -5.10 -32.97
N GLN A 353 4.79 -6.39 -33.15
CA GLN A 353 4.20 -7.46 -32.34
C GLN A 353 4.56 -7.34 -30.86
N LYS A 354 5.81 -6.97 -30.53
CA LYS A 354 6.24 -6.72 -29.15
C LYS A 354 5.37 -5.65 -28.49
N TYR A 355 5.15 -4.52 -29.16
CA TYR A 355 4.33 -3.44 -28.62
C TYR A 355 2.85 -3.80 -28.51
N VAL A 356 2.34 -4.60 -29.46
CA VAL A 356 1.00 -5.18 -29.37
C VAL A 356 0.88 -6.07 -28.13
N ASP A 357 1.86 -6.92 -27.88
CA ASP A 357 1.89 -7.81 -26.71
C ASP A 357 1.99 -7.03 -25.40
N GLU A 358 2.88 -6.03 -25.30
CA GLU A 358 3.00 -5.15 -24.12
C GLU A 358 1.70 -4.39 -23.84
N TYR A 359 1.04 -3.86 -24.87
CA TYR A 359 -0.22 -3.14 -24.70
C TYR A 359 -1.37 -4.08 -24.32
N ARG A 360 -1.39 -5.29 -24.90
CA ARG A 360 -2.33 -6.35 -24.52
C ARG A 360 -2.20 -6.72 -23.04
N ASP A 361 -0.97 -6.82 -22.53
CA ASP A 361 -0.69 -7.11 -21.12
C ASP A 361 -1.19 -5.99 -20.20
N LYS A 362 -1.03 -4.73 -20.60
CA LYS A 362 -1.56 -3.57 -19.85
C LYS A 362 -3.08 -3.60 -19.75
N ILE A 363 -3.78 -3.89 -20.86
CA ILE A 363 -5.24 -4.01 -20.87
C ILE A 363 -5.70 -5.19 -19.99
N ALA A 364 -5.08 -6.36 -20.17
CA ALA A 364 -5.42 -7.56 -19.39
C ALA A 364 -5.23 -7.33 -17.89
N SER A 365 -4.16 -6.63 -17.50
CA SER A 365 -3.91 -6.27 -16.09
C SER A 365 -4.97 -5.32 -15.53
N ALA A 366 -5.42 -4.33 -16.30
CA ALA A 366 -6.50 -3.44 -15.90
C ALA A 366 -7.85 -4.18 -15.78
N GLN A 367 -8.14 -5.11 -16.70
CA GLN A 367 -9.34 -5.96 -16.63
C GLN A 367 -9.30 -6.89 -15.41
N LEU A 368 -8.13 -7.44 -15.08
CA LEU A 368 -7.93 -8.27 -13.89
C LEU A 368 -8.25 -7.48 -12.62
N GLN A 369 -7.68 -6.28 -12.48
CA GLN A 369 -7.96 -5.40 -11.33
C GLN A 369 -9.45 -5.07 -11.21
N ALA A 370 -10.11 -4.79 -12.34
CA ALA A 370 -11.54 -4.51 -12.36
C ALA A 370 -12.39 -5.72 -11.94
N ALA A 371 -11.99 -6.94 -12.32
CA ALA A 371 -12.65 -8.18 -11.94
C ALA A 371 -12.46 -8.49 -10.44
N VAL A 372 -11.25 -8.33 -9.91
CA VAL A 372 -10.96 -8.49 -8.48
C VAL A 372 -11.81 -7.53 -7.66
N ALA A 373 -11.87 -6.25 -8.04
CA ALA A 373 -12.68 -5.27 -7.32
C ALA A 373 -14.18 -5.57 -7.36
N ALA A 374 -14.69 -6.08 -8.48
CA ALA A 374 -16.09 -6.51 -8.58
C ALA A 374 -16.39 -7.72 -7.68
N ALA A 375 -15.40 -8.57 -7.41
CA ALA A 375 -15.55 -9.71 -6.52
C ALA A 375 -15.42 -9.36 -5.02
N LEU A 376 -14.76 -8.25 -4.65
CA LEU A 376 -14.55 -7.85 -3.24
C LEU A 376 -15.79 -7.90 -2.34
N PRO A 377 -16.99 -7.45 -2.76
CA PRO A 377 -18.19 -7.52 -1.93
C PRO A 377 -18.66 -8.94 -1.61
N SER A 378 -18.26 -9.93 -2.42
CA SER A 378 -18.62 -11.34 -2.21
C SER A 378 -17.73 -12.03 -1.16
N VAL A 379 -16.55 -11.46 -0.87
CA VAL A 379 -15.61 -12.00 0.11
C VAL A 379 -15.99 -11.53 1.51
N LYS A 380 -16.54 -12.46 2.29
CA LYS A 380 -16.87 -12.25 3.71
C LYS A 380 -15.59 -12.24 4.55
N VAL A 381 -15.56 -11.36 5.55
CA VAL A 381 -14.49 -11.29 6.55
C VAL A 381 -15.13 -11.47 7.92
N GLU A 382 -14.74 -12.51 8.64
CA GLU A 382 -15.20 -12.77 10.02
C GLU A 382 -13.97 -12.83 10.92
N ILE A 383 -13.87 -11.89 11.87
CA ILE A 383 -12.77 -11.85 12.83
C ILE A 383 -13.20 -12.59 14.10
N THR A 384 -12.48 -13.66 14.43
CA THR A 384 -12.73 -14.48 15.62
C THR A 384 -11.92 -14.02 16.83
N ASP A 385 -10.74 -13.43 16.61
CA ASP A 385 -9.90 -12.86 17.66
C ASP A 385 -10.49 -11.54 18.19
N SER A 386 -10.82 -11.51 19.49
CA SER A 386 -11.51 -10.36 20.07
C SER A 386 -10.64 -9.09 20.09
N ALA A 387 -9.32 -9.21 20.17
CA ALA A 387 -8.42 -8.06 20.10
C ALA A 387 -8.39 -7.44 18.68
N LEU A 388 -8.28 -8.25 17.63
CA LEU A 388 -8.43 -7.78 16.25
C LEU A 388 -9.83 -7.20 15.99
N ARG A 389 -10.90 -7.82 16.54
CA ARG A 389 -12.26 -7.30 16.39
C ARG A 389 -12.42 -5.93 17.06
N ALA A 390 -11.82 -5.73 18.23
CA ALA A 390 -11.77 -4.43 18.89
C ALA A 390 -11.02 -3.38 18.05
N ALA A 391 -9.87 -3.74 17.48
CA ALA A 391 -9.09 -2.87 16.59
C ALA A 391 -9.87 -2.48 15.31
N GLN A 392 -10.66 -3.40 14.75
CA GLN A 392 -11.56 -3.12 13.64
C GLN A 392 -12.64 -2.12 14.04
N LEU A 393 -13.32 -2.35 15.17
CA LEU A 393 -14.34 -1.44 15.70
C LEU A 393 -13.78 -0.03 15.99
N GLN A 394 -12.55 0.06 16.49
CA GLN A 394 -11.87 1.34 16.70
C GLN A 394 -11.60 2.07 15.38
N THR A 395 -11.22 1.33 14.33
CA THR A 395 -11.04 1.91 12.98
C THR A 395 -12.35 2.36 12.37
N GLU A 396 -13.44 1.61 12.58
CA GLU A 396 -14.80 2.02 12.19
C GLU A 396 -15.26 3.26 12.95
N ALA A 397 -14.92 3.39 14.24
CA ALA A 397 -15.30 4.53 15.06
C ALA A 397 -14.75 5.87 14.52
N GLN A 398 -13.55 5.86 13.94
CA GLN A 398 -12.94 7.03 13.30
C GLN A 398 -13.70 7.51 12.05
N ARG A 399 -14.56 6.66 11.48
CA ARG A 399 -15.39 6.94 10.31
C ARG A 399 -16.85 7.21 10.67
N GLY A 400 -17.17 7.25 11.97
CA GLY A 400 -18.51 7.53 12.47
C GLY A 400 -18.98 8.92 12.01
N PRO A 401 -20.28 9.09 11.66
CA PRO A 401 -20.82 10.36 11.19
C PRO A 401 -20.87 11.44 12.28
N ASP A 402 -20.88 11.03 13.56
CA ASP A 402 -20.93 11.90 14.72
C ASP A 402 -20.26 11.25 15.94
N LYS A 403 -20.09 12.05 16.99
CA LYS A 403 -19.48 11.60 18.26
C LYS A 403 -20.24 10.44 18.90
N LYS A 404 -21.58 10.40 18.80
CA LYS A 404 -22.40 9.35 19.42
C LYS A 404 -22.15 7.99 18.75
N ALA A 405 -22.08 7.98 17.43
CA ALA A 405 -21.73 6.79 16.65
C ALA A 405 -20.29 6.33 16.92
N THR A 406 -19.35 7.27 17.00
CA THR A 406 -17.96 6.99 17.41
C THR A 406 -17.92 6.36 18.81
N ASP A 407 -18.55 6.98 19.81
CA ASP A 407 -18.54 6.50 21.20
C ASP A 407 -19.20 5.12 21.33
N ALA A 408 -20.27 4.85 20.58
CA ALA A 408 -20.91 3.54 20.54
C ALA A 408 -19.96 2.45 20.01
N LYS A 409 -19.22 2.73 18.94
CA LYS A 409 -18.24 1.78 18.36
C LYS A 409 -17.05 1.55 19.30
N LEU A 410 -16.55 2.60 19.94
CA LEU A 410 -15.48 2.50 20.95
C LEU A 410 -15.93 1.69 22.18
N THR A 411 -17.20 1.83 22.59
CA THR A 411 -17.77 1.04 23.70
C THR A 411 -17.84 -0.44 23.34
N LEU A 412 -18.26 -0.78 22.11
CA LEU A 412 -18.22 -2.15 21.61
C LEU A 412 -16.79 -2.70 21.56
N ALA A 413 -15.82 -1.88 21.15
CA ALA A 413 -14.41 -2.29 21.14
C ALA A 413 -13.91 -2.63 22.55
N LEU A 414 -14.27 -1.86 23.58
CA LEU A 414 -13.95 -2.19 24.97
C LEU A 414 -14.59 -3.52 25.43
N ALA A 415 -15.81 -3.81 24.99
CA ALA A 415 -16.49 -5.06 25.31
C ALA A 415 -15.78 -6.26 24.67
N GLU A 416 -15.30 -6.14 23.43
CA GLU A 416 -14.49 -7.18 22.78
C GLU A 416 -13.15 -7.40 23.48
N LEU A 417 -12.45 -6.33 23.87
CA LEU A 417 -11.21 -6.45 24.65
C LEU A 417 -11.42 -7.17 25.99
N GLY A 418 -12.60 -7.03 26.60
CA GLY A 418 -12.96 -7.76 27.82
C GLY A 418 -13.11 -9.27 27.64
N LYS A 419 -13.24 -9.77 26.41
CA LYS A 419 -13.33 -11.21 26.10
C LYS A 419 -11.96 -11.86 25.89
N VAL A 420 -10.90 -11.07 25.75
CA VAL A 420 -9.55 -11.59 25.49
C VAL A 420 -9.06 -12.33 26.74
N ALA A 421 -8.68 -13.59 26.56
CA ALA A 421 -8.14 -14.41 27.64
C ALA A 421 -6.79 -13.84 28.15
N LYS A 422 -6.54 -13.91 29.46
CA LYS A 422 -5.35 -13.31 30.10
C LYS A 422 -4.03 -13.95 29.65
N ASP A 423 -4.07 -15.18 29.20
CA ASP A 423 -2.98 -15.99 28.66
C ASP A 423 -2.84 -15.86 27.13
N SER A 424 -3.74 -15.12 26.47
CA SER A 424 -3.63 -14.88 25.02
C SER A 424 -2.33 -14.15 24.68
N PRO A 425 -1.66 -14.48 23.56
CA PRO A 425 -0.53 -13.71 23.04
C PRO A 425 -0.83 -12.22 22.84
N SER A 426 -2.11 -11.87 22.66
CA SER A 426 -2.58 -10.49 22.52
C SER A 426 -2.76 -9.75 23.86
N ALA A 427 -2.82 -10.46 24.99
CA ALA A 427 -3.13 -9.90 26.32
C ALA A 427 -2.19 -8.76 26.72
N ASN A 428 -0.92 -8.84 26.32
CA ASN A 428 0.09 -7.81 26.57
C ASN A 428 -0.28 -6.45 25.96
N ASN A 429 -1.01 -6.43 24.84
CA ASN A 429 -1.41 -5.20 24.15
C ASN A 429 -2.85 -4.77 24.50
N VAL A 430 -3.67 -5.65 25.10
CA VAL A 430 -5.07 -5.37 25.45
C VAL A 430 -5.18 -4.20 26.42
N ALA A 431 -4.33 -4.16 27.46
CA ALA A 431 -4.34 -3.08 28.45
C ALA A 431 -4.08 -1.71 27.79
N LEU A 432 -3.13 -1.67 26.84
CA LEU A 432 -2.82 -0.46 26.09
C LEU A 432 -3.95 -0.02 25.16
N GLN A 433 -4.52 -0.95 24.39
CA GLN A 433 -5.66 -0.65 23.53
C GLN A 433 -6.86 -0.16 24.33
N LYS A 434 -7.13 -0.81 25.47
CA LYS A 434 -8.18 -0.41 26.41
C LYS A 434 -7.95 1.02 26.90
N ALA A 435 -6.73 1.34 27.32
CA ALA A 435 -6.37 2.67 27.80
C ALA A 435 -6.57 3.75 26.73
N ALA A 436 -6.11 3.50 25.50
CA ALA A 436 -6.27 4.41 24.38
C ALA A 436 -7.75 4.64 24.03
N ILE A 437 -8.58 3.59 24.03
CA ILE A 437 -10.02 3.71 23.76
C ILE A 437 -10.74 4.47 24.89
N LEU A 438 -10.39 4.20 26.16
CA LEU A 438 -10.96 4.92 27.30
C LEU A 438 -10.62 6.41 27.25
N GLN A 439 -9.39 6.75 26.87
CA GLN A 439 -8.98 8.14 26.66
C GLN A 439 -9.79 8.82 25.53
N GLN A 440 -10.03 8.12 24.42
CA GLN A 440 -10.88 8.63 23.33
C GLN A 440 -12.33 8.87 23.77
N LEU A 441 -12.85 8.04 24.67
CA LEU A 441 -14.18 8.21 25.29
C LEU A 441 -14.21 9.30 26.38
N GLY A 442 -13.06 9.89 26.74
CA GLY A 442 -12.94 10.85 27.84
C GLY A 442 -13.05 10.22 29.24
N ARG A 443 -12.88 8.90 29.35
CA ARG A 443 -12.91 8.14 30.62
C ARG A 443 -11.52 8.13 31.27
N ASP A 444 -10.99 9.33 31.52
CA ASP A 444 -9.57 9.54 31.87
C ASP A 444 -9.10 8.74 33.09
N LYS A 445 -9.92 8.61 34.14
CA LYS A 445 -9.56 7.85 35.35
C LYS A 445 -9.34 6.37 35.04
N GLU A 446 -10.22 5.79 34.25
CA GLU A 446 -10.11 4.39 33.83
C GLU A 446 -8.96 4.19 32.84
N ALA A 447 -8.70 5.19 31.99
CA ALA A 447 -7.56 5.19 31.09
C ALA A 447 -6.24 5.17 31.88
N ILE A 448 -6.10 5.97 32.95
CA ILE A 448 -4.94 5.92 33.85
C ILE A 448 -4.77 4.50 34.42
N THR A 449 -5.83 3.90 34.98
CA THR A 449 -5.76 2.53 35.52
C THR A 449 -5.30 1.53 34.46
N ALA A 450 -5.82 1.62 33.24
CA ALA A 450 -5.46 0.72 32.16
C ALA A 450 -4.01 0.92 31.68
N TYR A 451 -3.51 2.16 31.62
CA TYR A 451 -2.09 2.43 31.31
C TYR A 451 -1.16 1.94 32.43
N THR A 452 -1.52 2.13 33.69
CA THR A 452 -0.76 1.59 34.83
C THR A 452 -0.70 0.06 34.80
N GLU A 453 -1.80 -0.60 34.43
CA GLU A 453 -1.82 -2.04 34.21
C GLU A 453 -0.87 -2.44 33.07
N ALA A 454 -0.89 -1.69 31.97
CA ALA A 454 -0.03 -1.96 30.82
C ALA A 454 1.48 -1.88 31.15
N LEU A 455 1.88 -1.00 32.08
CA LEU A 455 3.27 -0.91 32.55
C LEU A 455 3.79 -2.20 33.18
N LYS A 456 2.91 -3.08 33.68
CA LYS A 456 3.30 -4.40 34.22
C LYS A 456 3.82 -5.35 33.14
N TYR A 457 3.39 -5.14 31.89
CA TYR A 457 3.72 -5.99 30.76
C TYR A 457 4.81 -5.39 29.90
N ARG A 458 4.81 -4.07 29.70
CA ARG A 458 5.82 -3.36 28.93
C ARG A 458 6.13 -1.99 29.52
N ASN A 459 7.41 -1.72 29.71
CA ASN A 459 7.91 -0.41 30.12
C ASN A 459 8.28 0.42 28.87
N LEU A 460 7.35 1.24 28.39
CA LEU A 460 7.49 2.00 27.14
C LEU A 460 7.32 3.51 27.38
N PRO A 461 8.10 4.37 26.69
CA PRO A 461 7.99 5.81 26.87
C PRO A 461 6.61 6.36 26.49
N GLU A 462 5.93 5.76 25.52
CA GLU A 462 4.59 6.15 25.07
C GLU A 462 3.55 6.03 26.18
N ILE A 463 3.68 5.00 27.03
CA ILE A 463 2.77 4.76 28.16
C ILE A 463 2.94 5.85 29.20
N HIS A 464 4.18 6.12 29.58
CA HIS A 464 4.52 7.17 30.53
C HIS A 464 4.10 8.56 30.03
N ILE A 465 4.33 8.86 28.74
CA ILE A 465 3.90 10.10 28.10
C ILE A 465 2.36 10.23 28.14
N SER A 466 1.63 9.16 27.87
CA SER A 466 0.16 9.15 27.91
C SER A 466 -0.38 9.32 29.33
N LEU A 467 0.22 8.65 30.32
CA LEU A 467 -0.09 8.85 31.73
C LEU A 467 0.18 10.30 32.17
N ALA A 468 1.34 10.86 31.81
CA ALA A 468 1.67 12.24 32.13
C ALA A 468 0.66 13.24 31.55
N GLN A 469 0.23 13.05 30.30
CA GLN A 469 -0.82 13.86 29.69
C GLN A 469 -2.13 13.80 30.49
N LEU A 470 -2.54 12.60 30.89
CA LEU A 470 -3.76 12.39 31.68
C LEU A 470 -3.66 13.01 33.08
N TYR A 471 -2.51 12.88 33.76
CA TYR A 471 -2.27 13.52 35.05
C TYR A 471 -2.26 15.05 34.94
N LEU A 472 -1.60 15.63 33.93
CA LEU A 472 -1.63 17.08 33.68
C LEU A 472 -3.04 17.59 33.43
N LYS A 473 -3.87 16.84 32.69
CA LYS A 473 -5.29 17.17 32.47
C LYS A 473 -6.08 17.20 33.79
N GLN A 474 -5.71 16.34 34.75
CA GLN A 474 -6.27 16.33 36.11
C GLN A 474 -5.59 17.32 37.06
N LYS A 475 -4.65 18.14 36.57
CA LYS A 475 -3.81 19.06 37.35
C LYS A 475 -2.91 18.36 38.38
N ASP A 476 -2.70 17.06 38.26
CA ASP A 476 -1.81 16.28 39.09
C ASP A 476 -0.37 16.37 38.56
N THR A 477 0.27 17.49 38.88
CA THR A 477 1.61 17.81 38.35
C THR A 477 2.70 16.91 38.95
N ALA A 478 2.48 16.36 40.15
CA ALA A 478 3.45 15.51 40.83
C ALA A 478 3.61 14.18 40.09
N ASN A 479 2.50 13.46 39.89
CA ASN A 479 2.51 12.20 39.16
C ASN A 479 2.90 12.42 37.69
N ALA A 480 2.48 13.53 37.07
CA ALA A 480 2.92 13.87 35.71
C ALA A 480 4.45 13.96 35.60
N LYS A 481 5.11 14.65 36.53
CA LYS A 481 6.58 14.78 36.54
C LYS A 481 7.29 13.43 36.69
N GLU A 482 6.77 12.57 37.57
CA GLU A 482 7.32 11.23 37.77
C GLU A 482 7.27 10.42 36.46
N GLN A 483 6.12 10.39 35.81
CA GLN A 483 5.98 9.67 34.54
C GLN A 483 6.86 10.26 33.43
N LEU A 484 6.96 11.60 33.35
CA LEU A 484 7.85 12.24 32.37
C LEU A 484 9.33 11.93 32.64
N ALA A 485 9.74 11.80 33.90
CA ALA A 485 11.09 11.40 34.27
C ALA A 485 11.39 9.94 33.87
N GLU A 486 10.43 9.02 34.04
CA GLU A 486 10.57 7.64 33.55
C GLU A 486 10.65 7.60 32.01
N ALA A 487 9.78 8.36 31.32
CA ALA A 487 9.82 8.46 29.86
C ALA A 487 11.19 8.94 29.33
N GLN A 488 11.85 9.88 30.02
CA GLN A 488 13.17 10.38 29.65
C GLN A 488 14.30 9.34 29.74
N LYS A 489 14.14 8.30 30.55
CA LYS A 489 15.12 7.20 30.71
C LYS A 489 15.04 6.18 29.58
N LEU A 490 13.93 6.14 28.86
CA LEU A 490 13.66 5.15 27.83
C LEU A 490 14.06 5.66 26.44
N PRO A 491 14.44 4.76 25.52
CA PRO A 491 14.75 5.13 24.15
C PRO A 491 13.48 5.56 23.40
N ILE A 492 13.46 6.79 22.90
CA ILE A 492 12.37 7.32 22.05
C ILE A 492 12.85 7.34 20.61
N GLY A 493 12.21 6.53 19.77
CA GLY A 493 12.66 6.28 18.39
C GLY A 493 12.25 7.33 17.37
N ASP A 494 11.27 8.18 17.69
CA ASP A 494 10.72 9.13 16.72
C ASP A 494 10.74 10.59 17.20
N ILE A 495 10.93 11.50 16.24
CA ILE A 495 11.09 12.95 16.47
C ILE A 495 9.83 13.56 17.08
N GLN A 496 8.65 13.06 16.69
CA GLN A 496 7.37 13.65 17.10
C GLN A 496 7.07 13.36 18.57
N THR A 497 7.28 12.12 19.02
CA THR A 497 7.16 11.74 20.43
C THR A 497 8.20 12.48 21.26
N GLN A 498 9.43 12.60 20.78
CA GLN A 498 10.50 13.34 21.48
C GLN A 498 10.17 14.84 21.63
N ALA A 499 9.62 15.48 20.59
CA ALA A 499 9.14 16.86 20.64
C ALA A 499 7.89 17.01 21.53
N GLY A 500 6.98 16.04 21.50
CA GLY A 500 5.81 15.99 22.37
C GLY A 500 6.20 15.93 23.85
N LEU A 501 7.21 15.12 24.20
CA LEU A 501 7.76 15.05 25.55
C LEU A 501 8.25 16.42 26.04
N SER A 502 8.93 17.20 25.18
CA SER A 502 9.35 18.57 25.51
C SER A 502 8.17 19.50 25.88
N SER A 503 7.08 19.43 25.12
CA SER A 503 5.86 20.20 25.39
C SER A 503 5.26 19.84 26.75
N LEU A 504 5.22 18.56 27.09
CA LEU A 504 4.66 18.09 28.37
C LEU A 504 5.54 18.44 29.56
N LEU A 505 6.87 18.34 29.42
CA LEU A 505 7.83 18.79 30.43
C LEU A 505 7.67 20.29 30.70
N THR A 506 7.45 21.09 29.64
CA THR A 506 7.15 22.52 29.78
C THR A 506 5.86 22.76 30.57
N GLN A 507 4.79 22.02 30.25
CA GLN A 507 3.51 22.11 30.97
C GLN A 507 3.64 21.67 32.43
N ALA A 508 4.48 20.68 32.71
CA ALA A 508 4.79 20.24 34.06
C ALA A 508 5.74 21.19 34.81
N GLY A 509 6.30 22.21 34.15
CA GLY A 509 7.21 23.19 34.74
C GLY A 509 8.69 22.75 34.79
N ASP A 510 9.07 21.66 34.13
CA ASP A 510 10.47 21.23 33.96
C ASP A 510 11.06 21.83 32.67
N LYS A 511 11.55 23.06 32.77
CA LYS A 511 12.11 23.80 31.62
C LYS A 511 13.42 23.18 31.11
N ASP A 512 14.26 22.65 32.00
CA ASP A 512 15.55 22.08 31.64
C ASP A 512 15.38 20.73 30.94
N GLY A 513 14.50 19.88 31.46
CA GLY A 513 14.09 18.64 30.79
C GLY A 513 13.45 18.93 29.44
N ALA A 514 12.57 19.93 29.35
CA ALA A 514 11.94 20.32 28.09
C ALA A 514 12.96 20.72 27.02
N LYS A 515 13.97 21.52 27.40
CA LYS A 515 15.05 21.92 26.50
C LYS A 515 15.85 20.71 26.02
N LYS A 516 16.29 19.83 26.93
CA LYS A 516 17.02 18.60 26.57
C LYS A 516 16.22 17.70 25.62
N ALA A 517 14.91 17.58 25.85
CA ALA A 517 14.05 16.78 24.99
C ALA A 517 13.96 17.37 23.58
N MET A 518 13.81 18.70 23.45
CA MET A 518 13.78 19.39 22.16
C MET A 518 15.13 19.30 21.43
N ASP A 519 16.24 19.46 22.14
CA ASP A 519 17.58 19.35 21.57
C ASP A 519 17.81 17.95 20.96
N LYS A 520 17.39 16.88 21.67
CA LYS A 520 17.39 15.52 21.13
C LYS A 520 16.52 15.38 19.88
N ALA A 521 15.29 15.93 19.88
CA ALA A 521 14.41 15.89 18.71
C ALA A 521 15.05 16.58 17.48
N MET A 522 15.70 17.72 17.70
CA MET A 522 16.42 18.45 16.64
C MET A 522 17.66 17.70 16.15
N GLU A 523 18.37 17.00 17.02
CA GLU A 523 19.48 16.13 16.64
C GLU A 523 19.01 14.96 15.77
N MET A 524 17.92 14.29 16.17
CA MET A 524 17.30 13.22 15.39
C MET A 524 16.88 13.72 14.00
N LEU A 525 16.26 14.91 13.92
CA LEU A 525 15.89 15.53 12.65
C LEU A 525 17.10 15.81 11.76
N LYS A 526 18.20 16.32 12.32
CA LYS A 526 19.45 16.55 11.57
C LYS A 526 20.02 15.24 11.03
N ARG A 527 20.05 14.17 11.84
CA ARG A 527 20.50 12.84 11.39
C ARG A 527 19.64 12.31 10.24
N GLN A 528 18.32 12.46 10.35
CA GLN A 528 17.38 12.06 9.29
C GLN A 528 17.63 12.83 7.98
N GLN A 529 17.88 14.14 8.05
CA GLN A 529 18.18 14.96 6.88
C GLN A 529 19.53 14.58 6.24
N MET A 530 20.56 14.30 7.04
CA MET A 530 21.86 13.86 6.52
C MET A 530 21.71 12.51 5.79
N ALA A 531 21.00 11.54 6.38
CA ALA A 531 20.75 10.25 5.74
C ALA A 531 20.02 10.40 4.39
N GLN A 532 19.04 11.31 4.32
CA GLN A 532 18.36 11.63 3.06
C GLN A 532 19.28 12.27 2.01
N GLN A 533 20.24 13.10 2.43
CA GLN A 533 21.24 13.71 1.54
C GLN A 533 22.26 12.67 1.05
N SER A 534 22.71 11.75 1.91
CA SER A 534 23.63 10.66 1.55
C SER A 534 22.99 9.62 0.63
N ALA A 535 21.65 9.50 0.66
CA ALA A 535 20.88 8.63 -0.22
C ALA A 535 20.57 9.26 -1.59
N MET A 536 20.95 10.52 -1.84
CA MET A 536 20.84 11.11 -3.18
C MET A 536 21.92 10.53 -4.10
N PRO A 537 21.59 10.06 -5.32
CA PRO A 537 22.59 9.57 -6.26
C PRO A 537 23.60 10.69 -6.55
N ALA A 538 24.89 10.34 -6.57
CA ALA A 538 25.95 11.27 -6.95
C ALA A 538 25.61 11.93 -8.29
N PRO A 539 25.89 13.24 -8.47
CA PRO A 539 25.71 13.87 -9.77
C PRO A 539 26.49 13.07 -10.82
N PRO A 540 25.94 12.88 -12.03
CA PRO A 540 26.65 12.17 -13.08
C PRO A 540 28.01 12.84 -13.32
N PRO A 541 29.07 12.06 -13.60
CA PRO A 541 30.37 12.65 -13.92
C PRO A 541 30.20 13.62 -15.09
N PRO A 542 30.95 14.74 -15.11
CA PRO A 542 30.90 15.67 -16.23
C PRO A 542 31.20 14.91 -17.53
N PRO A 543 30.56 15.29 -18.66
CA PRO A 543 30.76 14.60 -19.93
C PRO A 543 32.25 14.58 -20.28
N ALA A 544 32.78 13.38 -20.54
CA ALA A 544 34.15 13.21 -20.98
C ALA A 544 34.28 13.80 -22.40
N GLY A 545 34.82 15.02 -22.49
CA GLY A 545 35.24 15.58 -23.76
C GLY A 545 34.84 17.03 -23.99
N GLU A 546 35.40 17.95 -23.23
CA GLU A 546 35.83 19.22 -23.81
C GLU A 546 37.29 19.43 -23.42
N LYS A 547 38.18 19.33 -24.42
CA LYS A 547 39.57 19.77 -24.26
C LYS A 547 39.53 21.24 -23.84
N PRO A 548 40.37 21.68 -22.91
CA PRO A 548 40.52 23.11 -22.65
C PRO A 548 40.98 23.76 -23.95
N THR A 549 40.15 24.63 -24.50
CA THR A 549 40.57 25.52 -25.60
C THR A 549 41.63 26.45 -25.02
N SER A 550 42.89 26.17 -25.36
CA SER A 550 43.95 27.16 -25.26
C SER A 550 43.62 28.31 -26.20
N GLY A 551 43.40 29.49 -25.64
CA GLY A 551 43.33 30.75 -26.36
C GLY A 551 43.68 31.87 -25.39
N GLY A 552 44.85 32.48 -25.61
CA GLY A 552 45.34 33.63 -24.85
C GLY A 552 44.72 34.95 -25.27
#